data_AF-A0A3D5MQE0-F1
#
_entry.id   AF-A0A3D5MQE0-F1
#
_cell.length_a   1.000
_cell.length_b   1.000
_cell.length_c   1.000
_cell.angle_alpha   90.00
_cell.angle_beta   90.00
_cell.angle_gamma   90.00
#
_symmetry.space_group_name_H-M   'P 1'
#
loop_
_entity.id
_entity.type
_entity.pdbx_description
1 polymer ?
#
loop_
_entity_poly.entity_id
_entity_poly.type
_entity_poly.pdbx_seq_one_letter_code
_entity_poly.pdbx_strand_id
1 'polypeptide(L)'
;MPEGKVPRHFGRVVESAWDVPDFISSILSSRYVVNWLNVQVPSFSQLEVFLAANMPDGSIRRRYRGLITALRDIGRAWPPYFRLDDLSPEAMGVEDWEEVFLRLMQRGYPPVMVADVLRAIFPYLTELRRDEVFLGEEIEIYFMIPFISRNHELPQEQIVREALRYGADRRELEYHLHRRKPPKAPYRGAIVLTFKDPDEPAFSWRSRRVTSGWLRVPIIQPQVNITTKLEMWFNYNVAFRGYWLAQMYLLASGLRRGGRSDVPPEIDAEWADFRGRLERKVT
;
A
#
# COMPACT_ATOMS: atom_id res chain seq x y z
N MET A 1 1.04 -19.08 23.23
CA MET A 1 2.04 -18.94 22.14
C MET A 1 1.30 -19.04 20.82
N PRO A 2 1.71 -18.35 19.73
CA PRO A 2 1.04 -18.46 18.43
C PRO A 2 1.07 -19.91 17.92
N GLU A 3 -0.09 -20.47 17.57
CA GLU A 3 -0.20 -21.83 17.04
C GLU A 3 -0.34 -21.80 15.52
N GLY A 4 0.80 -21.72 14.81
CA GLY A 4 0.84 -21.81 13.36
C GLY A 4 2.01 -21.05 12.73
N LYS A 5 2.49 -21.53 11.58
CA LYS A 5 3.47 -20.80 10.77
C LYS A 5 2.80 -19.53 10.26
N VAL A 6 3.45 -18.39 10.48
CA VAL A 6 3.02 -17.10 9.91
C VAL A 6 3.56 -17.05 8.48
N PRO A 7 2.71 -16.90 7.45
CA PRO A 7 3.18 -16.68 6.08
C PRO A 7 4.09 -15.47 6.03
N ARG A 8 5.16 -15.56 5.24
CA ARG A 8 6.12 -14.49 5.01
C ARG A 8 5.89 -13.81 3.67
N HIS A 9 5.29 -14.52 2.73
CA HIS A 9 5.00 -14.05 1.39
C HIS A 9 3.50 -13.83 1.21
N PHE A 10 3.14 -12.86 0.40
CA PHE A 10 1.78 -12.72 -0.12
C PHE A 10 1.51 -13.88 -1.09
N GLY A 11 0.27 -14.37 -1.12
CA GLY A 11 -0.12 -15.54 -1.93
C GLY A 11 -0.15 -15.33 -3.44
N ARG A 12 0.47 -14.25 -3.95
CA ARG A 12 0.60 -13.91 -5.37
C ARG A 12 1.97 -13.32 -5.63
N VAL A 13 2.42 -13.48 -6.87
CA VAL A 13 3.64 -12.89 -7.41
C VAL A 13 3.28 -11.82 -8.45
N VAL A 14 4.20 -10.88 -8.65
CA VAL A 14 4.14 -9.87 -9.71
C VAL A 14 5.21 -10.21 -10.73
N GLU A 15 4.88 -10.14 -12.03
CA GLU A 15 5.80 -10.52 -13.11
C GLU A 15 6.99 -9.56 -13.18
N SER A 16 6.74 -8.26 -13.26
CA SER A 16 7.80 -7.24 -13.29
C SER A 16 7.51 -6.06 -12.36
N ALA A 17 8.55 -5.27 -12.08
CA ALA A 17 8.39 -4.03 -11.34
C ALA A 17 7.38 -3.09 -12.00
N TRP A 18 7.32 -3.07 -13.34
CA TRP A 18 6.39 -2.23 -14.10
C TRP A 18 4.92 -2.65 -14.00
N ASP A 19 4.64 -3.87 -13.54
CA ASP A 19 3.28 -4.36 -13.30
C ASP A 19 2.77 -4.03 -11.88
N VAL A 20 3.65 -3.55 -10.99
CA VAL A 20 3.28 -3.20 -9.61
C VAL A 20 2.16 -2.15 -9.53
N PRO A 21 2.11 -1.09 -10.37
CA PRO A 21 1.00 -0.14 -10.36
C PRO A 21 -0.36 -0.81 -10.64
N ASP A 22 -0.43 -1.72 -11.62
CA ASP A 22 -1.66 -2.47 -11.94
C ASP A 22 -2.05 -3.43 -10.82
N PHE A 23 -1.06 -4.08 -10.22
CA PHE A 23 -1.26 -4.95 -9.07
C PHE A 23 -1.83 -4.17 -7.86
N ILE A 24 -1.26 -3.01 -7.53
CA ILE A 24 -1.76 -2.11 -6.48
C ILE A 24 -3.17 -1.62 -6.79
N SER A 25 -3.43 -1.20 -8.04
CA SER A 25 -4.78 -0.79 -8.47
C SER A 25 -5.80 -1.89 -8.20
N SER A 26 -5.45 -3.14 -8.55
CA SER A 26 -6.29 -4.31 -8.36
C SER A 26 -6.55 -4.61 -6.87
N ILE A 27 -5.55 -4.43 -6.01
CA ILE A 27 -5.70 -4.56 -4.55
C ILE A 27 -6.61 -3.47 -3.99
N LEU A 28 -6.33 -2.21 -4.28
CA LEU A 28 -7.04 -1.07 -3.72
C LEU A 28 -8.49 -0.97 -4.23
N SER A 29 -8.75 -1.48 -5.44
CA SER A 29 -10.09 -1.57 -6.02
C SER A 29 -10.85 -2.83 -5.57
N SER A 30 -10.20 -3.75 -4.86
CA SER A 30 -10.81 -4.98 -4.41
C SER A 30 -11.91 -4.72 -3.39
N ARG A 31 -12.98 -5.52 -3.44
CA ARG A 31 -14.06 -5.51 -2.43
C ARG A 31 -13.59 -5.87 -1.02
N TYR A 32 -12.40 -6.47 -0.88
CA TYR A 32 -11.78 -6.80 0.39
C TYR A 32 -10.98 -5.64 1.02
N VAL A 33 -10.94 -4.48 0.34
CA VAL A 33 -10.39 -3.22 0.86
C VAL A 33 -11.52 -2.20 1.00
N VAL A 34 -11.38 -1.33 2.00
CA VAL A 34 -12.27 -0.17 2.16
C VAL A 34 -11.89 0.89 1.12
N ASN A 35 -12.51 0.79 -0.05
CA ASN A 35 -12.18 1.59 -1.24
C ASN A 35 -12.99 2.90 -1.39
N TRP A 36 -14.01 3.12 -0.56
CA TRP A 36 -14.80 4.36 -0.53
C TRP A 36 -14.10 5.51 0.22
N LEU A 37 -12.97 5.22 0.88
CA LEU A 37 -12.09 6.22 1.47
C LEU A 37 -10.93 6.48 0.52
N ASN A 38 -10.53 7.74 0.43
CA ASN A 38 -9.29 8.10 -0.25
C ASN A 38 -8.07 7.47 0.45
N VAL A 39 -7.13 6.98 -0.35
CA VAL A 39 -5.89 6.30 0.04
C VAL A 39 -4.85 7.36 0.39
N GLN A 40 -4.17 7.23 1.53
CA GLN A 40 -3.15 8.20 1.89
C GLN A 40 -1.79 7.76 1.35
N VAL A 41 -1.11 8.64 0.61
CA VAL A 41 0.21 8.38 0.03
C VAL A 41 1.09 9.62 0.25
N PRO A 42 1.83 9.70 1.37
CA PRO A 42 2.56 10.91 1.73
C PRO A 42 3.59 11.36 0.70
N SER A 43 4.28 10.40 0.09
CA SER A 43 5.29 10.65 -0.93
C SER A 43 4.71 11.37 -2.16
N PHE A 44 3.44 11.15 -2.51
CA PHE A 44 2.82 11.88 -3.63
C PHE A 44 2.57 13.34 -3.28
N SER A 45 2.09 13.63 -2.07
CA SER A 45 1.92 15.00 -1.60
C SER A 45 3.26 15.74 -1.53
N GLN A 46 4.35 15.05 -1.15
CA GLN A 46 5.71 15.59 -1.19
C GLN A 46 6.15 15.92 -2.62
N LEU A 47 5.93 15.01 -3.56
CA LEU A 47 6.23 15.23 -4.97
C LEU A 47 5.49 16.44 -5.53
N GLU A 48 4.20 16.57 -5.23
CA GLU A 48 3.40 17.71 -5.69
C GLU A 48 3.92 19.03 -5.13
N VAL A 49 4.23 19.10 -3.82
CA VAL A 49 4.82 20.28 -3.20
C VAL A 49 6.19 20.59 -3.80
N PHE A 50 7.05 19.59 -3.95
CA PHE A 50 8.37 19.75 -4.55
C PHE A 50 8.25 20.33 -5.96
N LEU A 51 7.41 19.74 -6.81
CA LEU A 51 7.25 20.21 -8.18
C LEU A 51 6.66 21.62 -8.20
N ALA A 52 5.60 21.89 -7.44
CA ALA A 52 4.93 23.19 -7.38
C ALA A 52 5.87 24.30 -6.89
N ALA A 53 6.56 24.08 -5.77
CA ALA A 53 7.51 25.04 -5.20
C ALA A 53 8.68 25.35 -6.14
N ASN A 54 9.06 24.40 -6.99
CA ASN A 54 10.16 24.55 -7.94
C ASN A 54 9.71 24.80 -9.39
N MET A 55 8.41 25.02 -9.64
CA MET A 55 7.91 25.36 -10.98
C MET A 55 8.54 26.61 -11.60
N PRO A 56 8.87 27.68 -10.81
CA PRO A 56 9.59 28.84 -11.33
C PRO A 56 11.03 28.53 -11.76
N ASP A 57 11.65 27.47 -11.22
CA ASP A 57 12.97 27.02 -11.62
C ASP A 57 12.89 26.30 -12.98
N GLY A 58 13.36 27.00 -14.02
CA GLY A 58 13.41 26.47 -15.38
C GLY A 58 14.20 25.17 -15.53
N SER A 59 15.15 24.87 -14.63
CA SER A 59 15.96 23.66 -14.65
C SER A 59 15.17 22.43 -14.17
N ILE A 60 14.48 22.54 -13.03
CA ILE A 60 13.58 21.51 -12.49
C ILE A 60 12.42 21.29 -13.45
N ARG A 61 11.81 22.37 -13.94
CA ARG A 61 10.72 22.30 -14.92
C ARG A 61 11.14 21.59 -16.22
N ARG A 62 12.38 21.80 -16.69
CA ARG A 62 12.90 21.11 -17.88
C ARG A 62 13.16 19.64 -17.60
N ARG A 63 13.78 19.33 -16.45
CA ARG A 63 14.14 17.96 -16.03
C ARG A 63 12.90 17.07 -15.87
N TYR A 64 11.88 17.58 -15.18
CA TYR A 64 10.65 16.84 -14.86
C TYR A 64 9.49 17.15 -15.81
N ARG A 65 9.75 17.68 -17.00
CA ARG A 65 8.70 18.14 -17.92
C ARG A 65 7.67 17.05 -18.23
N GLY A 66 8.12 15.83 -18.50
CA GLY A 66 7.23 14.70 -18.79
C GLY A 66 6.42 14.27 -17.57
N LEU A 67 7.04 14.19 -16.39
CA LEU A 67 6.36 13.91 -15.13
C LEU A 67 5.29 14.98 -14.82
N ILE A 68 5.64 16.26 -14.90
CA ILE A 68 4.70 17.39 -14.69
C ILE A 68 3.52 17.28 -15.65
N THR A 69 3.77 16.96 -16.92
CA THR A 69 2.71 16.80 -17.92
C THR A 69 1.79 15.62 -17.58
N ALA A 70 2.37 14.47 -17.23
CA ALA A 70 1.61 13.29 -16.83
C ALA A 70 0.75 13.55 -15.58
N LEU A 71 1.32 14.18 -14.54
CA LEU A 71 0.59 14.52 -13.31
C LEU A 71 -0.52 15.55 -13.56
N ARG A 72 -0.29 16.54 -14.44
CA ARG A 72 -1.35 17.47 -14.85
C ARG A 72 -2.49 16.75 -15.53
N ASP A 73 -2.20 15.82 -16.44
CA ASP A 73 -3.22 15.05 -17.15
C ASP A 73 -4.03 14.15 -16.20
N ILE A 74 -3.37 13.48 -15.25
CA ILE A 74 -4.02 12.74 -14.15
C ILE A 74 -4.90 13.68 -13.32
N GLY A 75 -4.40 14.88 -13.02
CA GLY A 75 -5.06 15.92 -12.22
C GLY A 75 -6.25 16.60 -12.90
N ARG A 76 -6.44 16.47 -14.23
CA ARG A 76 -7.57 17.11 -14.94
C ARG A 76 -8.93 16.64 -14.45
N ALA A 77 -9.02 15.38 -14.01
CA ALA A 77 -10.22 14.80 -13.44
C ALA A 77 -10.53 15.28 -12.01
N TRP A 78 -9.66 16.11 -11.42
CA TRP A 78 -9.79 16.58 -10.04
C TRP A 78 -10.37 17.99 -9.98
N PRO A 79 -10.98 18.37 -8.84
CA PRO A 79 -11.35 19.75 -8.58
C PRO A 79 -10.13 20.69 -8.67
N PRO A 80 -10.31 21.98 -9.03
CA PRO A 80 -9.20 22.89 -9.32
C PRO A 80 -8.12 22.96 -8.22
N TYR A 81 -8.53 23.04 -6.95
CA TYR A 81 -7.62 23.09 -5.80
C TYR A 81 -6.77 21.82 -5.55
N PHE A 82 -6.85 20.84 -6.44
CA PHE A 82 -6.01 19.64 -6.43
C PHE A 82 -5.00 19.60 -7.58
N ARG A 83 -5.06 20.55 -8.52
CA ARG A 83 -4.19 20.57 -9.69
C ARG A 83 -2.85 21.16 -9.30
N LEU A 84 -1.78 20.53 -9.80
CA LEU A 84 -0.41 20.96 -9.54
C LEU A 84 -0.18 22.47 -9.81
N ASP A 85 -0.84 23.01 -10.84
CA ASP A 85 -0.71 24.42 -11.24
C ASP A 85 -1.40 25.40 -10.30
N ASP A 86 -2.35 24.90 -9.50
CA ASP A 86 -3.13 25.69 -8.55
C ASP A 86 -2.59 25.53 -7.10
N LEU A 87 -1.43 24.85 -6.94
CA LEU A 87 -0.76 24.68 -5.64
C LEU A 87 0.22 25.82 -5.38
N SER A 88 -0.14 26.71 -4.45
CA SER A 88 0.79 27.62 -3.78
C SER A 88 0.26 27.97 -2.39
N PRO A 89 1.09 28.47 -1.46
CA PRO A 89 0.63 28.95 -0.18
C PRO A 89 -0.50 29.99 -0.31
N GLU A 90 -0.32 30.95 -1.22
CA GLU A 90 -1.29 32.01 -1.49
C GLU A 90 -2.60 31.48 -2.08
N ALA A 91 -2.52 30.56 -3.05
CA ALA A 91 -3.69 29.97 -3.69
C ALA A 91 -4.52 29.13 -2.70
N MET A 92 -3.86 28.54 -1.69
CA MET A 92 -4.53 27.74 -0.65
C MET A 92 -4.88 28.55 0.60
N GLY A 93 -4.49 29.82 0.68
CA GLY A 93 -4.68 30.67 1.86
C GLY A 93 -3.99 30.10 3.09
N VAL A 94 -2.73 29.69 2.94
CA VAL A 94 -1.86 29.15 4.00
C VAL A 94 -0.56 29.91 4.11
N GLU A 95 0.11 29.77 5.25
CA GLU A 95 1.34 30.52 5.53
C GLU A 95 2.54 30.02 4.71
N ASP A 96 2.67 28.70 4.54
CA ASP A 96 3.83 28.10 3.90
C ASP A 96 3.55 26.75 3.21
N TRP A 97 4.60 26.18 2.63
CA TRP A 97 4.56 24.88 1.95
C TRP A 97 4.38 23.69 2.90
N GLU A 98 4.71 23.83 4.18
CA GLU A 98 4.46 22.78 5.18
C GLU A 98 2.96 22.63 5.40
N GLU A 99 2.22 23.74 5.52
CA GLU A 99 0.77 23.70 5.61
C GLU A 99 0.12 23.21 4.31
N VAL A 100 0.66 23.56 3.14
CA VAL A 100 0.24 22.96 1.85
C VAL A 100 0.38 21.44 1.91
N PHE A 101 1.56 20.92 2.31
CA PHE A 101 1.81 19.49 2.45
C PHE A 101 0.81 18.81 3.40
N LEU A 102 0.58 19.40 4.58
CA LEU A 102 -0.37 18.88 5.57
C LEU A 102 -1.82 18.84 5.05
N ARG A 103 -2.24 19.84 4.25
CA ARG A 103 -3.56 19.82 3.60
C ARG A 103 -3.64 18.73 2.54
N LEU A 104 -2.59 18.55 1.75
CA LEU A 104 -2.55 17.48 0.75
C LEU A 104 -2.60 16.09 1.39
N MET A 105 -1.91 15.92 2.52
CA MET A 105 -1.94 14.71 3.35
C MET A 105 -3.31 14.35 3.94
N GLN A 106 -4.25 15.30 4.03
CA GLN A 106 -5.60 15.02 4.52
C GLN A 106 -6.52 14.58 3.38
N ARG A 107 -6.21 14.97 2.14
CA ARG A 107 -7.09 14.78 0.98
C ARG A 107 -7.16 13.32 0.51
N GLY A 108 -6.04 12.61 0.54
CA GLY A 108 -5.85 11.28 -0.03
C GLY A 108 -6.08 11.19 -1.55
N TYR A 109 -5.88 10.01 -2.11
CA TYR A 109 -5.94 9.69 -3.53
C TYR A 109 -6.99 8.62 -3.80
N PRO A 110 -7.80 8.74 -4.86
CA PRO A 110 -8.61 7.63 -5.35
C PRO A 110 -7.72 6.42 -5.70
N PRO A 111 -8.15 5.17 -5.41
CA PRO A 111 -7.40 3.95 -5.72
C PRO A 111 -6.81 3.88 -7.13
N VAL A 112 -7.61 4.22 -8.15
CA VAL A 112 -7.20 4.18 -9.56
C VAL A 112 -6.04 5.14 -9.85
N MET A 113 -6.03 6.31 -9.21
CA MET A 113 -5.02 7.33 -9.44
C MET A 113 -3.69 6.99 -8.78
N VAL A 114 -3.70 6.16 -7.72
CA VAL A 114 -2.45 5.70 -7.12
C VAL A 114 -1.59 4.98 -8.15
N ALA A 115 -2.20 4.12 -8.96
CA ALA A 115 -1.49 3.41 -10.02
C ALA A 115 -1.00 4.36 -11.12
N ASP A 116 -1.83 5.31 -11.55
CA ASP A 116 -1.46 6.27 -12.60
C ASP A 116 -0.27 7.13 -12.18
N VAL A 117 -0.26 7.60 -10.94
CA VAL A 117 0.86 8.38 -10.38
C VAL A 117 2.12 7.53 -10.27
N LEU A 118 2.02 6.27 -9.81
CA LEU A 118 3.19 5.36 -9.79
C LEU A 118 3.78 5.16 -11.19
N ARG A 119 2.93 4.92 -12.21
CA ARG A 119 3.40 4.77 -13.60
C ARG A 119 4.09 6.04 -14.11
N ALA A 120 3.61 7.21 -13.71
CA ALA A 120 4.25 8.48 -14.04
C ALA A 120 5.60 8.67 -13.35
N ILE A 121 5.75 8.21 -12.10
CA ILE A 121 6.95 8.36 -11.27
C ILE A 121 8.08 7.41 -11.70
N PHE A 122 7.77 6.17 -12.07
CA PHE A 122 8.79 5.13 -12.30
C PHE A 122 9.91 5.52 -13.28
N PRO A 123 9.64 6.19 -14.42
CA PRO A 123 10.69 6.65 -15.32
C PRO A 123 11.66 7.69 -14.71
N TYR A 124 11.27 8.34 -13.62
CA TYR A 124 11.98 9.46 -12.99
C TYR A 124 12.56 9.11 -11.61
N LEU A 125 12.46 7.86 -11.16
CA LEU A 125 12.87 7.46 -9.81
C LEU A 125 14.34 7.79 -9.51
N THR A 126 15.23 7.64 -10.50
CA THR A 126 16.65 7.95 -10.33
C THR A 126 16.87 9.44 -10.07
N GLU A 127 16.21 10.31 -10.83
CA GLU A 127 16.27 11.76 -10.64
C GLU A 127 15.62 12.17 -9.33
N LEU A 128 14.45 11.61 -8.99
CA LEU A 128 13.73 11.90 -7.76
C LEU A 128 14.51 11.48 -6.50
N ARG A 129 15.22 10.34 -6.54
CA ARG A 129 16.14 9.92 -5.47
C ARG A 129 17.33 10.87 -5.36
N ARG A 130 17.95 11.24 -6.48
CA ARG A 130 19.10 12.16 -6.50
C ARG A 130 18.74 13.54 -5.95
N ASP A 131 17.55 14.02 -6.29
CA ASP A 131 17.07 15.34 -5.87
C ASP A 131 16.34 15.30 -4.51
N GLU A 132 16.40 14.16 -3.79
CA GLU A 132 15.86 13.95 -2.44
C GLU A 132 14.38 14.36 -2.28
N VAL A 133 13.56 14.10 -3.31
CA VAL A 133 12.16 14.55 -3.35
C VAL A 133 11.29 13.87 -2.29
N PHE A 134 11.58 12.61 -1.98
CA PHE A 134 10.87 11.85 -0.96
C PHE A 134 11.63 11.84 0.35
N LEU A 135 10.92 11.84 1.49
CA LEU A 135 11.52 11.56 2.79
C LEU A 135 11.84 10.06 2.89
N GLY A 136 12.96 9.65 2.30
CA GLY A 136 13.48 8.28 2.33
C GLY A 136 13.33 7.50 1.01
N GLU A 137 13.68 6.22 1.06
CA GLU A 137 13.71 5.32 -0.11
C GLU A 137 12.40 4.54 -0.31
N GLU A 138 11.34 4.97 0.34
CA GLU A 138 10.08 4.24 0.44
C GLU A 138 8.87 5.10 0.01
N ILE A 139 7.92 4.44 -0.65
CA ILE A 139 6.56 4.98 -0.85
C ILE A 139 5.60 4.11 -0.04
N GLU A 140 4.97 4.73 0.96
CA GLU A 140 3.95 4.09 1.78
C GLU A 140 2.54 4.47 1.29
N ILE A 141 1.76 3.46 0.93
CA ILE A 141 0.39 3.59 0.43
C ILE A 141 -0.55 3.01 1.48
N TYR A 142 -1.18 3.88 2.25
CA TYR A 142 -1.99 3.52 3.39
C TYR A 142 -3.42 3.15 2.96
N PHE A 143 -3.82 1.93 3.31
CA PHE A 143 -5.16 1.41 3.03
C PHE A 143 -5.78 0.80 4.28
N MET A 144 -7.06 0.45 4.20
CA MET A 144 -7.80 -0.12 5.33
C MET A 144 -8.57 -1.36 4.88
N ILE A 145 -8.50 -2.42 5.67
CA ILE A 145 -9.38 -3.60 5.50
C ILE A 145 -10.71 -3.38 6.23
N PRO A 146 -11.79 -4.10 5.88
CA PRO A 146 -13.07 -4.00 6.58
C PRO A 146 -12.94 -4.28 8.08
N PHE A 147 -13.80 -3.67 8.89
CA PHE A 147 -13.92 -4.03 10.30
C PHE A 147 -14.42 -5.47 10.43
N ILE A 148 -14.02 -6.19 11.49
CA ILE A 148 -14.47 -7.59 11.71
C ILE A 148 -16.01 -7.64 11.73
N SER A 149 -16.65 -6.68 12.41
CA SER A 149 -18.11 -6.57 12.49
C SER A 149 -18.81 -6.29 11.16
N ARG A 150 -18.06 -5.89 10.12
CA ARG A 150 -18.56 -5.57 8.78
C ARG A 150 -17.95 -6.45 7.69
N ASN A 151 -17.29 -7.54 8.08
CA ASN A 151 -16.78 -8.50 7.12
C ASN A 151 -17.93 -9.43 6.70
N HIS A 152 -18.24 -9.43 5.41
CA HIS A 152 -19.30 -10.25 4.81
C HIS A 152 -18.78 -11.50 4.09
N GLU A 153 -17.45 -11.65 4.03
CA GLU A 153 -16.77 -12.65 3.20
C GLU A 153 -16.36 -13.88 4.01
N LEU A 154 -16.16 -13.70 5.33
CA LEU A 154 -15.86 -14.78 6.27
C LEU A 154 -16.77 -14.71 7.50
N PRO A 155 -17.26 -15.86 8.01
CA PRO A 155 -17.96 -15.91 9.29
C PRO A 155 -17.13 -15.30 10.42
N GLN A 156 -17.77 -14.51 11.29
CA GLN A 156 -17.09 -13.82 12.39
C GLN A 156 -16.38 -14.82 13.33
N GLU A 157 -17.00 -15.95 13.62
CA GLU A 157 -16.41 -17.01 14.46
C GLU A 157 -15.08 -17.53 13.90
N GLN A 158 -14.99 -17.66 12.58
CA GLN A 158 -13.77 -18.10 11.91
C GLN A 158 -12.68 -17.05 11.97
N ILE A 159 -13.04 -15.78 11.75
CA ILE A 159 -12.12 -14.64 11.91
C ILE A 159 -11.57 -14.59 13.34
N VAL A 160 -12.44 -14.72 14.34
CA VAL A 160 -12.06 -14.69 15.77
C VAL A 160 -11.15 -15.85 16.11
N ARG A 161 -11.49 -17.06 15.67
CA ARG A 161 -10.67 -18.26 15.90
C ARG A 161 -9.26 -18.08 15.35
N GLU A 162 -9.12 -17.58 14.12
CA GLU A 162 -7.80 -17.32 13.54
C GLU A 162 -7.09 -16.15 14.22
N ALA A 163 -7.78 -15.06 14.58
CA ALA A 163 -7.18 -13.96 15.32
C ALA A 163 -6.59 -14.42 16.67
N LEU A 164 -7.36 -15.20 17.45
CA LEU A 164 -6.91 -15.78 18.72
C LEU A 164 -5.73 -16.74 18.55
N ARG A 165 -5.73 -17.57 17.50
CA ARG A 165 -4.64 -18.51 17.17
C ARG A 165 -3.28 -17.79 17.04
N TYR A 166 -3.29 -16.57 16.52
CA TYR A 166 -2.09 -15.74 16.36
C TYR A 166 -1.83 -14.79 17.53
N GLY A 167 -2.50 -14.97 18.67
CA GLY A 167 -2.22 -14.27 19.92
C GLY A 167 -2.96 -12.93 20.09
N ALA A 168 -4.05 -12.70 19.37
CA ALA A 168 -4.90 -11.54 19.62
C ALA A 168 -5.56 -11.61 21.01
N ASP A 169 -5.80 -10.45 21.63
CA ASP A 169 -6.52 -10.38 22.91
C ASP A 169 -8.02 -10.62 22.71
N ARG A 170 -8.60 -11.53 23.50
CA ARG A 170 -10.01 -11.91 23.37
C ARG A 170 -10.96 -10.75 23.68
N ARG A 171 -10.68 -9.96 24.73
CA ARG A 171 -11.54 -8.83 25.12
C ARG A 171 -11.49 -7.72 24.07
N GLU A 172 -10.33 -7.50 23.48
CA GLU A 172 -10.17 -6.56 22.37
C GLU A 172 -10.97 -7.01 21.14
N LEU A 173 -10.92 -8.30 20.77
CA LEU A 173 -11.72 -8.84 19.68
C LEU A 173 -13.23 -8.70 19.93
N GLU A 174 -13.70 -9.06 21.12
CA GLU A 174 -15.11 -8.89 21.54
C GLU A 174 -15.56 -7.43 21.46
N TYR A 175 -14.71 -6.50 21.94
CA TYR A 175 -14.96 -5.07 21.81
C TYR A 175 -15.10 -4.62 20.35
N HIS A 176 -14.25 -5.13 19.46
CA HIS A 176 -14.28 -4.83 18.03
C HIS A 176 -15.48 -5.45 17.29
N LEU A 177 -16.00 -6.58 17.78
CA LEU A 177 -17.18 -7.26 17.23
C LEU A 177 -18.49 -6.54 17.58
N HIS A 178 -18.65 -6.13 18.84
CA HIS A 178 -19.94 -5.61 19.33
C HIS A 178 -20.12 -4.11 19.13
N ARG A 179 -19.09 -3.39 18.67
CA ARG A 179 -19.15 -1.94 18.48
C ARG A 179 -19.48 -1.57 17.03
N ARG A 180 -20.48 -0.70 16.84
CA ARG A 180 -20.89 -0.19 15.51
C ARG A 180 -19.80 0.61 14.78
N LYS A 181 -18.92 1.27 15.53
CA LYS A 181 -17.80 2.09 15.07
C LYS A 181 -16.55 1.80 15.94
N PRO A 182 -15.84 0.68 15.68
CA PRO A 182 -14.60 0.40 16.39
C PRO A 182 -13.48 1.37 15.98
N PRO A 183 -12.39 1.49 16.78
CA PRO A 183 -11.19 2.20 16.39
C PRO A 183 -10.66 1.72 15.03
N LYS A 184 -10.25 2.66 14.17
CA LYS A 184 -9.76 2.34 12.82
C LYS A 184 -8.34 1.77 12.82
N ALA A 185 -7.53 2.11 13.82
CA ALA A 185 -6.09 1.85 13.83
C ALA A 185 -5.71 0.38 13.59
N PRO A 186 -6.39 -0.64 14.17
CA PRO A 186 -6.04 -2.05 13.93
C PRO A 186 -6.29 -2.52 12.49
N TYR A 187 -7.12 -1.80 11.74
CA TYR A 187 -7.52 -2.13 10.38
C TYR A 187 -6.75 -1.36 9.31
N ARG A 188 -5.90 -0.42 9.72
CA ARG A 188 -5.01 0.31 8.82
C ARG A 188 -3.74 -0.49 8.57
N GLY A 189 -3.37 -0.60 7.31
CA GLY A 189 -2.11 -1.18 6.86
C GLY A 189 -1.49 -0.29 5.81
N ALA A 190 -0.32 -0.69 5.33
CA ALA A 190 0.35 -0.01 4.23
C ALA A 190 0.84 -1.01 3.20
N ILE A 191 0.73 -0.65 1.93
CA ILE A 191 1.58 -1.21 0.88
C ILE A 191 2.84 -0.36 0.90
N VAL A 192 4.00 -0.98 1.06
CA VAL A 192 5.29 -0.29 1.10
C VAL A 192 6.07 -0.69 -0.14
N LEU A 193 6.47 0.30 -0.92
CA LEU A 193 7.37 0.16 -2.06
C LEU A 193 8.73 0.67 -1.65
N THR A 194 9.77 -0.14 -1.76
CA THR A 194 11.15 0.25 -1.45
C THR A 194 11.97 0.23 -2.73
N PHE A 195 12.70 1.31 -2.99
CA PHE A 195 13.55 1.47 -4.17
C PHE A 195 15.00 1.38 -3.75
N LYS A 196 15.75 0.45 -4.36
CA LYS A 196 17.10 0.12 -3.94
C LYS A 196 18.04 0.01 -5.10
N ASP A 197 19.33 0.07 -4.78
CA ASP A 197 20.36 -0.26 -5.75
C ASP A 197 20.34 -1.78 -6.06
N PRO A 198 20.72 -2.19 -7.29
CA PRO A 198 20.53 -3.58 -7.74
C PRO A 198 21.31 -4.59 -6.90
N ASP A 199 22.49 -4.20 -6.44
CA ASP A 199 23.42 -5.04 -5.68
C ASP A 199 23.07 -5.14 -4.20
N GLU A 200 22.19 -4.27 -3.69
CA GLU A 200 21.77 -4.35 -2.30
C GLU A 200 21.01 -5.66 -2.03
N PRO A 201 21.21 -6.34 -0.90
CA PRO A 201 20.45 -7.54 -0.61
C PRO A 201 18.94 -7.25 -0.56
N ALA A 202 18.15 -8.23 -1.00
CA ALA A 202 16.71 -8.21 -0.77
C ALA A 202 16.47 -7.95 0.72
N PHE A 203 15.65 -6.95 1.04
CA PHE A 203 15.59 -6.39 2.38
C PHE A 203 15.36 -7.47 3.45
N SER A 204 16.21 -7.48 4.48
CA SER A 204 15.93 -8.12 5.75
C SER A 204 15.44 -7.04 6.73
N TRP A 205 14.22 -6.54 6.54
CA TRP A 205 13.76 -5.42 7.37
C TRP A 205 13.75 -5.78 8.85
N ARG A 206 14.40 -4.92 9.64
CA ARG A 206 14.09 -4.67 11.05
C ARG A 206 13.26 -3.38 11.12
N SER A 207 11.93 -3.49 11.05
CA SER A 207 11.06 -2.35 11.36
C SER A 207 11.35 -1.78 12.75
N ARG A 208 11.45 -0.44 12.84
CA ARG A 208 11.50 0.35 14.07
C ARG A 208 10.19 0.33 14.88
N ARG A 209 9.09 -0.24 14.36
CA ARG A 209 7.85 -0.46 15.12
C ARG A 209 7.71 -1.94 15.44
N VAL A 210 7.92 -2.26 16.72
CA VAL A 210 7.83 -3.62 17.31
C VAL A 210 6.46 -4.28 17.09
N THR A 211 5.43 -3.50 16.71
CA THR A 211 4.03 -3.91 16.62
C THR A 211 3.52 -4.21 15.20
N SER A 212 4.39 -4.29 14.19
CA SER A 212 3.97 -4.49 12.79
C SER A 212 4.43 -5.83 12.21
N GLY A 213 3.52 -6.51 11.51
CA GLY A 213 3.76 -7.71 10.72
C GLY A 213 3.93 -7.37 9.25
N TRP A 214 4.57 -8.27 8.49
CA TRP A 214 4.95 -8.03 7.10
C TRP A 214 4.68 -9.24 6.22
N LEU A 215 4.20 -8.99 5.00
CA LEU A 215 4.15 -9.97 3.91
C LEU A 215 4.90 -9.41 2.71
N ARG A 216 5.93 -10.11 2.25
CA ARG A 216 6.63 -9.77 1.02
C ARG A 216 5.75 -10.08 -0.17
N VAL A 217 5.64 -9.17 -1.13
CA VAL A 217 5.09 -9.48 -2.45
C VAL A 217 6.28 -9.83 -3.36
N PRO A 218 6.42 -11.10 -3.80
CA PRO A 218 7.51 -11.47 -4.71
C PRO A 218 7.32 -10.80 -6.06
N ILE A 219 8.40 -10.24 -6.60
CA ILE A 219 8.47 -9.66 -7.94
C ILE A 219 9.52 -10.47 -8.70
N ILE A 220 9.14 -11.10 -9.80
CA ILE A 220 10.04 -12.00 -10.56
C ILE A 220 11.16 -11.18 -11.21
N GLN A 221 10.79 -10.05 -11.83
CA GLN A 221 11.72 -9.10 -12.43
C GLN A 221 11.66 -7.76 -11.67
N PRO A 222 12.38 -7.60 -10.55
CA PRO A 222 12.26 -6.43 -9.70
C PRO A 222 12.95 -5.17 -10.27
N GLN A 223 13.70 -5.28 -11.37
CA GLN A 223 14.43 -4.15 -11.94
C GLN A 223 13.48 -3.12 -12.56
N VAL A 224 13.54 -1.87 -12.11
CA VAL A 224 12.80 -0.76 -12.74
C VAL A 224 13.63 -0.16 -13.87
N ASN A 225 14.91 0.12 -13.58
CA ASN A 225 15.91 0.64 -14.52
C ASN A 225 17.31 0.16 -14.11
N ILE A 226 18.38 0.51 -14.80
CA ILE A 226 19.73 -0.02 -14.50
C ILE A 226 20.26 0.28 -13.08
N THR A 227 19.78 1.33 -12.42
CA THR A 227 20.25 1.76 -11.09
C THR A 227 19.28 1.41 -9.97
N THR A 228 18.07 0.95 -10.29
CA THR A 228 17.00 0.82 -9.30
C THR A 228 16.23 -0.48 -9.48
N LYS A 229 16.14 -1.25 -8.40
CA LYS A 229 15.17 -2.33 -8.24
C LYS A 229 14.09 -1.97 -7.22
N LEU A 230 12.93 -2.58 -7.38
CA LEU A 230 11.75 -2.40 -6.56
C LEU A 230 11.49 -3.62 -5.69
N GLU A 231 11.18 -3.38 -4.42
CA GLU A 231 10.61 -4.37 -3.51
C GLU A 231 9.24 -3.90 -3.03
N MET A 232 8.35 -4.85 -2.75
CA MET A 232 6.99 -4.55 -2.31
C MET A 232 6.61 -5.40 -1.08
N TRP A 233 5.96 -4.75 -0.12
CA TRP A 233 5.55 -5.36 1.14
C TRP A 233 4.15 -4.90 1.55
N PHE A 234 3.42 -5.77 2.24
CA PHE A 234 2.29 -5.36 3.06
C PHE A 234 2.73 -5.23 4.51
N ASN A 235 2.47 -4.08 5.11
CA ASN A 235 2.57 -3.85 6.55
C ASN A 235 1.19 -3.95 7.19
N TYR A 236 1.11 -4.63 8.34
CA TYR A 236 -0.13 -4.76 9.09
C TYR A 236 0.09 -4.79 10.60
N ASN A 237 -0.97 -4.61 11.38
CA ASN A 237 -0.91 -4.65 12.84
C ASN A 237 -0.86 -6.09 13.37
N VAL A 238 0.18 -6.44 14.15
CA VAL A 238 0.35 -7.81 14.68
C VAL A 238 -0.71 -8.20 15.70
N ALA A 239 -1.33 -7.24 16.40
CA ALA A 239 -2.40 -7.53 17.37
C ALA A 239 -3.60 -8.21 16.68
N PHE A 240 -3.83 -7.92 15.40
CA PHE A 240 -4.90 -8.50 14.58
C PHE A 240 -4.34 -9.40 13.46
N ARG A 241 -3.16 -10.00 13.67
CA ARG A 241 -2.43 -10.78 12.65
C ARG A 241 -3.31 -11.81 11.95
N GLY A 242 -4.02 -12.65 12.70
CA GLY A 242 -4.86 -13.70 12.10
C GLY A 242 -5.94 -13.14 11.18
N TYR A 243 -6.52 -11.98 11.56
CA TYR A 243 -7.51 -11.31 10.72
C TYR A 243 -6.88 -10.69 9.46
N TRP A 244 -5.72 -10.06 9.59
CA TRP A 244 -4.98 -9.54 8.44
C TRP A 244 -4.57 -10.63 7.46
N LEU A 245 -4.06 -11.76 7.96
CA LEU A 245 -3.74 -12.92 7.11
C LEU A 245 -5.00 -13.45 6.40
N ALA A 246 -6.15 -13.46 7.07
CA ALA A 246 -7.43 -13.84 6.47
C ALA A 246 -7.81 -12.92 5.32
N GLN A 247 -7.67 -11.61 5.50
CA GLN A 247 -7.93 -10.64 4.43
C GLN A 247 -6.94 -10.75 3.28
N MET A 248 -5.66 -10.97 3.57
CA MET A 248 -4.63 -11.14 2.55
C MET A 248 -4.87 -12.41 1.72
N TYR A 249 -5.37 -13.48 2.34
CA TYR A 249 -5.82 -14.67 1.61
C TYR A 249 -6.99 -14.38 0.66
N LEU A 250 -8.02 -13.67 1.13
CA LEU A 250 -9.18 -13.29 0.31
C LEU A 250 -8.75 -12.39 -0.86
N LEU A 251 -7.90 -11.40 -0.58
CA LEU A 251 -7.29 -10.52 -1.58
C LEU A 251 -6.55 -11.32 -2.64
N ALA A 252 -5.58 -12.14 -2.24
CA ALA A 252 -4.82 -12.98 -3.15
C ALA A 252 -5.73 -13.87 -4.00
N SER A 253 -6.79 -14.44 -3.42
CA SER A 253 -7.70 -15.34 -4.12
C SER A 253 -8.65 -14.62 -5.09
N GLY A 254 -9.00 -13.35 -4.82
CA GLY A 254 -9.91 -12.57 -5.66
C GLY A 254 -9.26 -11.77 -6.79
N LEU A 255 -7.94 -11.60 -6.80
CA LEU A 255 -7.23 -10.96 -7.91
C LEU A 255 -7.34 -11.82 -9.18
N ARG A 256 -7.85 -11.22 -10.28
CA ARG A 256 -7.97 -11.85 -11.61
C ARG A 256 -6.74 -11.50 -12.46
N ARG A 257 -6.18 -12.51 -13.13
CA ARG A 257 -4.98 -12.50 -14.04
C ARG A 257 -3.63 -12.51 -13.31
N GLY A 258 -2.69 -13.27 -13.87
CA GLY A 258 -1.54 -13.87 -13.19
C GLY A 258 -1.95 -15.23 -12.63
N GLY A 259 -1.75 -16.31 -13.39
CA GLY A 259 -2.25 -17.63 -13.04
C GLY A 259 -1.78 -18.02 -11.64
N ARG A 260 -2.62 -18.71 -10.87
CA ARG A 260 -2.12 -19.44 -9.69
C ARG A 260 -0.98 -20.41 -10.09
N SER A 261 -0.84 -20.72 -11.38
CA SER A 261 0.25 -21.47 -12.01
C SER A 261 1.64 -20.87 -11.83
N ASP A 262 1.76 -19.56 -11.57
CA ASP A 262 3.05 -18.87 -11.55
C ASP A 262 3.51 -18.57 -10.11
N VAL A 263 2.71 -18.94 -9.11
CA VAL A 263 3.08 -18.84 -7.69
C VAL A 263 4.05 -19.98 -7.36
N PRO A 264 5.28 -19.69 -6.91
CA PRO A 264 6.23 -20.72 -6.54
C PRO A 264 5.65 -21.68 -5.48
N PRO A 265 5.91 -23.00 -5.57
CA PRO A 265 5.33 -24.00 -4.67
C PRO A 265 5.58 -23.71 -3.18
N GLU A 266 6.71 -23.10 -2.85
CA GLU A 266 7.05 -22.70 -1.48
C GLU A 266 6.11 -21.63 -0.93
N ILE A 267 5.64 -20.71 -1.76
CA ILE A 267 4.69 -19.67 -1.38
C ILE A 267 3.30 -20.27 -1.28
N ASP A 268 2.88 -21.13 -2.21
CA ASP A 268 1.58 -21.82 -2.09
C ASP A 268 1.55 -22.71 -0.84
N ALA A 269 2.65 -23.39 -0.51
CA ALA A 269 2.78 -24.19 0.70
C ALA A 269 2.69 -23.36 2.00
N GLU A 270 3.16 -22.10 2.01
CA GLU A 270 2.96 -21.19 3.16
C GLU A 270 1.48 -20.91 3.42
N TRP A 271 0.66 -20.90 2.36
CA TRP A 271 -0.77 -20.59 2.44
C TRP A 271 -1.69 -21.81 2.47
N ALA A 272 -1.21 -23.01 2.12
CA ALA A 272 -2.02 -24.22 2.01
C ALA A 272 -2.74 -24.59 3.31
N ASP A 273 -2.04 -24.52 4.45
CA ASP A 273 -2.59 -24.79 5.77
C ASP A 273 -3.65 -23.74 6.17
N PHE A 274 -3.38 -22.46 5.87
CA PHE A 274 -4.31 -21.36 6.12
C PHE A 274 -5.59 -21.49 5.28
N ARG A 275 -5.44 -21.82 3.98
CA ARG A 275 -6.53 -22.16 3.06
C ARG A 275 -7.41 -23.27 3.63
N GLY A 276 -6.79 -24.39 4.02
CA GLY A 276 -7.52 -25.54 4.56
C GLY A 276 -8.30 -25.23 5.85
N ARG A 277 -7.89 -24.24 6.64
CA ARG A 277 -8.65 -23.79 7.83
C ARG A 277 -9.75 -22.78 7.52
N LEU A 278 -9.52 -21.91 6.52
CA LEU A 278 -10.52 -20.93 6.09
C LEU A 278 -11.64 -21.55 5.25
N GLU A 279 -11.36 -22.64 4.54
CA GLU A 279 -12.35 -23.30 3.68
C GLU A 279 -13.15 -24.39 4.42
N ARG A 280 -12.70 -24.86 5.59
CA ARG A 280 -13.49 -25.74 6.45
C ARG A 280 -14.68 -24.97 7.01
N LYS A 281 -15.89 -25.45 6.70
CA LYS A 281 -17.11 -24.99 7.38
C LYS A 281 -16.95 -25.21 8.89
N VAL A 282 -17.29 -24.18 9.66
CA VAL A 282 -17.46 -24.32 11.11
C VAL A 282 -18.70 -25.20 11.31
N THR A 283 -18.49 -26.45 11.71
CA THR A 283 -19.54 -27.39 12.15
C THR A 283 -19.92 -27.13 13.59
#